data_AF-C6TJJ3-F1
#
_entry.id   AF-C6TJJ3-F1
#
_cell.length_a   1.000
_cell.length_b   1.000
_cell.length_c   1.000
_cell.angle_alpha   90.00
_cell.angle_beta   90.00
_cell.angle_gamma   90.00
#
_symmetry.space_group_name_H-M   'P 1'
#
loop_
_entity.id
_entity.type
_entity.pdbx_description
1 polymer ?
#
loop_
_entity_poly.entity_id
_entity_poly.type
_entity_poly.pdbx_seq_one_letter_code
_entity_poly.pdbx_strand_id
1 'polypeptide(L)'
;MDGFGVNTYTLINKAGKALYVKFHWKTTSGEKSLLDDEAIRVGGSNHSHATQDLYDSIAAGNYPEWKLYIQTLDPENEDRLDFDPLDVTKTWPEDVLPLQPVGRMVLNKNIDNFFAENEQLAFCPAIIVPGVYYSDDKLLQTRVFSYADTQRHRLGPNYLQLPANAPKCAHHNNHHDGFMNFMHRDEEVNYFPSRYDPVRHAEKVPVPPRILGGEA
;
A
#
# COMPACT_ATOMS: atom_id res chain seq x y z
N MET A 1 -7.37 -16.90 -3.63
CA MET A 1 -5.97 -16.51 -3.91
C MET A 1 -5.38 -15.81 -2.71
N ASP A 2 -4.10 -16.03 -2.44
CA ASP A 2 -3.31 -15.19 -1.53
C ASP A 2 -3.01 -13.80 -2.14
N GLY A 3 -2.56 -12.88 -1.31
CA GLY A 3 -2.05 -11.56 -1.69
C GLY A 3 -0.70 -11.27 -1.04
N PHE A 4 0.14 -10.47 -1.69
CA PHE A 4 1.50 -10.20 -1.22
C PHE A 4 1.88 -8.74 -1.44
N GLY A 5 2.68 -8.17 -0.53
CA GLY A 5 3.31 -6.87 -0.76
C GLY A 5 4.38 -6.91 -1.86
N VAL A 6 4.93 -8.11 -2.11
CA VAL A 6 6.02 -8.45 -3.04
C VAL A 6 7.35 -7.80 -2.65
N ASN A 7 7.42 -6.47 -2.62
CA ASN A 7 8.61 -5.73 -2.25
C ASN A 7 8.94 -5.89 -0.76
N THR A 8 10.22 -5.76 -0.44
CA THR A 8 10.68 -5.60 0.93
C THR A 8 10.42 -4.17 1.39
N TYR A 9 9.89 -4.00 2.59
CA TYR A 9 9.72 -2.70 3.27
C TYR A 9 10.57 -2.67 4.54
N THR A 10 10.51 -1.57 5.28
CA THR A 10 11.15 -1.43 6.59
C THR A 10 10.11 -1.18 7.67
N LEU A 11 10.16 -1.92 8.78
CA LEU A 11 9.45 -1.60 10.02
C LEU A 11 10.39 -0.85 10.97
N ILE A 12 9.91 0.26 11.54
CA ILE A 12 10.69 1.08 12.47
C ILE A 12 9.97 1.16 13.81
N ASN A 13 10.64 0.74 14.88
CA ASN A 13 10.07 0.80 16.22
C ASN A 13 10.31 2.17 16.90
N LYS A 14 9.75 2.36 18.10
CA LYS A 14 9.89 3.62 18.88
C LYS A 14 11.33 3.99 19.24
N ALA A 15 12.25 3.01 19.29
CA ALA A 15 13.67 3.23 19.56
C ALA A 15 14.47 3.54 18.28
N GLY A 16 13.83 3.53 17.11
CA GLY A 16 14.49 3.73 15.83
C GLY A 16 15.19 2.51 15.24
N LYS A 17 15.00 1.31 15.83
CA LYS A 17 15.48 0.07 15.21
C LYS A 17 14.63 -0.23 13.97
N ALA A 18 15.30 -0.41 12.84
CA ALA A 18 14.71 -0.86 11.59
C ALA A 18 14.85 -2.37 11.43
N LEU A 19 13.82 -3.01 10.87
CA LEU A 19 13.86 -4.37 10.35
C LEU A 19 13.29 -4.35 8.94
N TYR A 20 13.87 -5.12 8.03
CA TYR A 20 13.21 -5.42 6.77
C TYR A 20 11.97 -6.28 7.01
N VAL A 21 10.94 -6.10 6.19
CA VAL A 21 9.66 -6.81 6.29
C VAL A 21 9.10 -7.18 4.93
N LYS A 22 8.49 -8.37 4.82
CA LYS A 22 7.57 -8.74 3.74
C LYS A 22 6.17 -9.01 4.31
N PHE A 23 5.13 -8.59 3.57
CA PHE A 23 3.72 -8.75 3.96
C PHE A 23 3.03 -9.83 3.14
N HIS A 24 2.31 -10.71 3.83
CA HIS A 24 1.62 -11.88 3.25
C HIS A 24 0.16 -11.90 3.72
N TRP A 25 -0.77 -11.91 2.77
CA TRP A 25 -2.20 -12.05 3.00
C TRP A 25 -2.63 -13.44 2.59
N LYS A 26 -2.88 -14.30 3.57
CA LYS A 26 -3.31 -15.69 3.34
C LYS A 26 -4.83 -15.79 3.31
N THR A 27 -5.40 -16.28 2.21
CA THR A 27 -6.86 -16.43 2.09
C THR A 27 -7.39 -17.47 3.07
N THR A 28 -8.54 -17.21 3.69
CA THR A 28 -9.21 -18.21 4.53
C THR A 28 -10.11 -19.15 3.74
N SER A 29 -10.43 -18.80 2.48
CA SER A 29 -11.30 -19.58 1.60
C SER A 29 -10.58 -20.71 0.85
N GLY A 30 -9.25 -20.80 1.02
CA GLY A 30 -8.38 -21.71 0.30
C GLY A 30 -7.95 -21.16 -1.07
N GLU A 31 -6.82 -21.65 -1.56
CA GLU A 31 -6.38 -21.37 -2.93
C GLU A 31 -7.05 -22.32 -3.92
N LYS A 32 -7.62 -21.73 -4.96
CA LYS A 32 -8.27 -22.42 -6.08
C LYS A 32 -7.91 -21.66 -7.35
N SER A 33 -7.79 -22.41 -8.43
CA SER A 33 -7.46 -21.92 -9.76
C SER A 33 -8.40 -22.56 -10.77
N LEU A 34 -8.63 -21.86 -11.88
CA LEU A 34 -9.30 -22.43 -13.05
C LEU A 34 -8.25 -23.14 -13.90
N LEU A 35 -8.60 -24.31 -14.44
CA LEU A 35 -7.85 -24.93 -15.52
C LEU A 35 -8.06 -24.14 -16.83
N ASP A 36 -7.18 -24.34 -17.81
CA ASP A 36 -7.22 -23.59 -19.08
C ASP A 36 -8.58 -23.69 -19.78
N ASP A 37 -9.19 -24.88 -19.83
CA ASP A 37 -10.49 -25.10 -20.46
C ASP A 37 -11.65 -24.48 -19.66
N GLU A 38 -11.54 -24.50 -18.32
CA GLU A 38 -12.48 -23.83 -17.43
C GLU A 38 -12.40 -22.31 -17.58
N ALA A 39 -11.20 -21.74 -17.68
CA ALA A 39 -10.98 -20.31 -17.87
C ALA A 39 -11.58 -19.83 -19.20
N ILE A 40 -11.43 -20.59 -20.29
CA ILE A 40 -12.07 -20.29 -21.58
C ILE A 40 -13.60 -20.32 -21.44
N ARG A 41 -14.15 -21.34 -20.78
CA ARG A 41 -15.60 -21.48 -20.60
C ARG A 41 -16.18 -20.36 -19.75
N VAL A 42 -15.60 -20.15 -18.56
CA VAL A 42 -16.03 -19.12 -17.60
C VAL A 42 -15.87 -17.74 -18.22
N GLY A 43 -14.69 -17.39 -18.72
CA GLY A 43 -14.42 -16.08 -19.33
C GLY A 43 -15.26 -15.81 -20.59
N GLY A 44 -15.52 -16.84 -21.40
CA GLY A 44 -16.39 -16.73 -22.58
C GLY A 44 -17.87 -16.54 -22.21
N SER A 45 -18.31 -17.09 -21.07
CA SER A 45 -19.69 -16.93 -20.58
C SER A 45 -19.91 -15.62 -19.81
N ASN A 46 -18.91 -15.20 -19.03
CA ASN A 46 -18.95 -13.98 -18.23
C ASN A 46 -17.53 -13.41 -18.05
N HIS A 47 -17.24 -12.35 -18.79
CA HIS A 47 -15.96 -11.64 -18.69
C HIS A 47 -15.74 -10.95 -17.32
N SER A 48 -16.80 -10.70 -16.57
CA SER A 48 -16.79 -10.07 -15.25
C SER A 48 -17.02 -11.06 -14.10
N HIS A 49 -16.80 -12.36 -14.31
CA HIS A 49 -17.10 -13.41 -13.33
C HIS A 49 -16.48 -13.15 -11.95
N ALA A 50 -15.24 -12.67 -11.86
CA ALA A 50 -14.59 -12.39 -10.58
C ALA A 50 -15.24 -11.20 -9.84
N THR A 51 -15.64 -10.15 -10.57
CA THR A 51 -16.38 -9.03 -10.00
C THR A 51 -17.76 -9.49 -9.51
N GLN A 52 -18.47 -10.28 -10.34
CA GLN A 52 -19.77 -10.83 -9.95
C GLN A 52 -19.67 -11.71 -8.70
N ASP A 53 -18.72 -12.64 -8.67
CA ASP A 53 -18.50 -13.55 -7.54
C ASP A 53 -18.26 -12.79 -6.22
N LEU A 54 -17.41 -11.76 -6.24
CA LEU A 54 -17.16 -10.94 -5.06
C LEU A 54 -18.41 -10.18 -4.61
N TYR A 55 -19.14 -9.56 -5.54
CA TYR A 55 -20.36 -8.82 -5.25
C TYR A 55 -21.44 -9.71 -4.66
N ASP A 56 -21.70 -10.85 -5.31
CA ASP A 56 -22.72 -11.80 -4.91
C ASP A 56 -22.37 -12.43 -3.55
N SER A 57 -21.08 -12.74 -3.32
CA SER A 57 -20.60 -13.24 -2.04
C SER A 57 -20.85 -12.27 -0.89
N ILE A 58 -20.48 -10.99 -1.07
CA ILE A 58 -20.70 -9.96 -0.05
C ILE A 58 -22.21 -9.73 0.16
N ALA A 59 -23.01 -9.68 -0.91
CA ALA A 59 -24.46 -9.51 -0.82
C ALA A 59 -25.15 -10.66 -0.07
N ALA A 60 -24.63 -11.88 -0.22
CA ALA A 60 -25.11 -13.08 0.49
C ALA A 60 -24.62 -13.18 1.95
N GLY A 61 -23.78 -12.25 2.42
CA GLY A 61 -23.17 -12.29 3.76
C GLY A 61 -21.97 -13.23 3.88
N ASN A 62 -21.48 -13.78 2.76
CA ASN A 62 -20.30 -14.62 2.69
C ASN A 62 -19.04 -13.75 2.52
N TYR A 63 -18.65 -13.06 3.58
CA TYR A 63 -17.55 -12.09 3.53
C TYR A 63 -16.20 -12.78 3.37
N PRO A 64 -15.45 -12.54 2.27
CA PRO A 64 -14.14 -13.13 2.11
C PRO A 64 -13.14 -12.48 3.08
N GLU A 65 -12.25 -13.31 3.64
CA GLU A 65 -11.26 -12.90 4.62
C GLU A 65 -9.84 -13.32 4.24
N TRP A 66 -8.87 -12.51 4.69
CA TRP A 66 -7.44 -12.80 4.60
C TRP A 66 -6.77 -12.56 5.95
N LYS A 67 -5.88 -13.47 6.35
CA LYS A 67 -5.01 -13.31 7.52
C LYS A 67 -3.70 -12.65 7.10
N LEU A 68 -3.30 -11.59 7.79
CA LEU A 68 -2.02 -10.91 7.58
C LEU A 68 -0.93 -11.60 8.39
N TYR A 69 0.16 -11.91 7.70
CA TYR A 69 1.42 -12.36 8.26
C TYR A 69 2.56 -11.46 7.78
N ILE A 70 3.65 -11.45 8.54
CA ILE A 70 4.90 -10.81 8.17
C ILE A 70 6.09 -11.77 8.30
N GLN A 71 7.09 -11.60 7.45
CA GLN A 71 8.44 -12.07 7.68
C GLN A 71 9.30 -10.86 8.03
N THR A 72 10.31 -11.02 8.89
CA THR A 72 11.22 -9.93 9.26
C THR A 72 12.67 -10.38 9.16
N LEU A 73 13.55 -9.46 8.74
CA LEU A 73 14.98 -9.68 8.61
C LEU A 73 15.72 -8.46 9.19
N ASP A 74 16.75 -8.70 9.99
CA ASP A 74 17.65 -7.62 10.42
C ASP A 74 18.53 -7.21 9.23
N PRO A 75 18.60 -5.93 8.84
CA PRO A 75 19.44 -5.49 7.73
C PRO A 75 20.91 -5.90 7.86
N GLU A 76 21.44 -6.06 9.09
CA GLU A 76 22.81 -6.56 9.32
C GLU A 76 23.01 -8.01 8.85
N ASN A 77 21.93 -8.75 8.58
CA ASN A 77 21.95 -10.12 8.10
C ASN A 77 21.69 -10.24 6.59
N GLU A 78 21.57 -9.12 5.87
CA GLU A 78 21.33 -9.10 4.42
C GLU A 78 22.36 -9.96 3.65
N ASP A 79 23.65 -9.74 3.92
CA ASP A 79 24.76 -10.46 3.27
C ASP A 79 24.91 -11.92 3.72
N ARG A 80 24.09 -12.40 4.67
CA ARG A 80 24.11 -13.79 5.15
C ARG A 80 23.23 -14.71 4.32
N LEU A 81 22.35 -14.15 3.49
CA LEU A 81 21.47 -14.90 2.60
C LEU A 81 22.21 -15.23 1.29
N ASP A 82 21.83 -16.33 0.65
CA ASP A 82 22.33 -16.75 -0.65
C ASP A 82 21.67 -15.98 -1.83
N PHE A 83 20.80 -15.03 -1.52
CA PHE A 83 20.12 -14.15 -2.45
C PHE A 83 19.98 -12.74 -1.86
N ASP A 84 19.77 -11.76 -2.73
CA ASP A 84 19.46 -10.38 -2.35
C ASP A 84 18.02 -10.30 -1.78
N PRO A 85 17.82 -9.98 -0.48
CA PRO A 85 16.50 -9.89 0.11
C PRO A 85 15.66 -8.71 -0.40
N LEU A 86 16.26 -7.77 -1.13
CA LEU A 86 15.63 -6.63 -1.79
C LEU A 86 15.32 -6.90 -3.28
N ASP A 87 15.74 -8.04 -3.82
CA ASP A 87 15.38 -8.49 -5.17
C ASP A 87 13.94 -9.02 -5.18
N VAL A 88 13.06 -8.30 -5.87
CA VAL A 88 11.64 -8.62 -6.02
C VAL A 88 11.37 -9.94 -6.77
N THR A 89 12.37 -10.50 -7.45
CA THR A 89 12.28 -11.83 -8.09
C THR A 89 12.52 -12.98 -7.11
N LYS A 90 12.87 -12.67 -5.86
CA LYS A 90 13.15 -13.65 -4.79
C LYS A 90 12.07 -13.64 -3.71
N THR A 91 11.81 -14.83 -3.18
CA THR A 91 11.01 -15.03 -1.98
C THR A 91 11.93 -15.31 -0.79
N TRP A 92 11.48 -14.96 0.40
CA TRP A 92 12.17 -15.32 1.62
C TRP A 92 11.67 -16.70 2.08
N PRO A 93 12.55 -17.72 2.16
CA PRO A 93 12.12 -19.06 2.55
C PRO A 93 11.45 -19.08 3.92
N GLU A 94 10.25 -19.66 4.01
CA GLU A 94 9.45 -19.67 5.26
C GLU A 94 10.07 -20.55 6.36
N ASP A 95 10.94 -21.49 6.02
CA ASP A 95 11.71 -22.32 6.95
C ASP A 95 12.89 -21.57 7.59
N VAL A 96 13.42 -20.56 6.90
CA VAL A 96 14.50 -19.69 7.41
C VAL A 96 13.93 -18.45 8.12
N LEU A 97 12.93 -17.82 7.50
CA LEU A 97 12.27 -16.61 8.01
C LEU A 97 10.77 -16.91 8.18
N PRO A 98 10.34 -17.47 9.33
CA PRO A 98 8.97 -17.93 9.50
C PRO A 98 7.94 -16.80 9.51
N LEU A 99 6.73 -17.11 9.01
CA LEU A 99 5.59 -16.21 9.04
C LEU A 99 5.12 -15.93 10.46
N GLN A 100 4.92 -14.65 10.77
CA GLN A 100 4.44 -14.16 12.07
C GLN A 100 3.04 -13.56 11.89
N PRO A 101 2.02 -14.02 12.63
CA PRO A 101 0.66 -13.51 12.48
C PRO A 101 0.54 -12.07 13.01
N VAL A 102 -0.22 -11.23 12.30
CA VAL A 102 -0.44 -9.81 12.67
C VAL A 102 -1.93 -9.52 12.87
N GLY A 103 -2.78 -9.91 11.93
CA GLY A 103 -4.20 -9.53 11.96
C GLY A 103 -5.01 -10.15 10.83
N ARG A 104 -6.17 -9.55 10.51
CA ARG A 104 -7.05 -9.98 9.41
C ARG A 104 -7.71 -8.82 8.69
N MET A 105 -8.05 -9.03 7.42
CA MET A 105 -8.88 -8.15 6.61
C MET A 105 -10.14 -8.91 6.18
N VAL A 106 -11.29 -8.23 6.24
CA VAL A 106 -12.60 -8.77 5.86
C VAL A 106 -13.24 -7.79 4.89
N LEU A 107 -13.64 -8.26 3.71
CA LEU A 107 -14.41 -7.44 2.78
C LEU A 107 -15.90 -7.68 3.02
N ASN A 108 -16.59 -6.70 3.60
CA ASN A 108 -17.95 -6.88 4.11
C ASN A 108 -18.98 -5.88 3.56
N LYS A 109 -18.59 -5.04 2.60
CA LYS A 109 -19.48 -4.05 1.98
C LYS A 109 -19.15 -3.92 0.50
N ASN A 110 -20.19 -3.99 -0.34
CA ASN A 110 -20.11 -3.61 -1.74
C ASN A 110 -20.15 -2.08 -1.88
N ILE A 111 -19.45 -1.56 -2.86
CA ILE A 111 -19.49 -0.13 -3.18
C ILE A 111 -20.88 0.28 -3.67
N ASP A 112 -21.26 1.51 -3.36
CA ASP A 112 -22.55 2.08 -3.73
C ASP A 112 -22.50 2.62 -5.17
N ASN A 113 -21.34 3.11 -5.61
CA ASN A 113 -21.11 3.56 -6.99
C ASN A 113 -19.76 3.08 -7.54
N PHE A 114 -19.81 2.26 -8.60
CA PHE A 114 -18.62 1.67 -9.22
C PHE A 114 -17.60 2.70 -9.71
N PHE A 115 -18.05 3.75 -10.40
CA PHE A 115 -17.13 4.74 -10.93
C PHE A 115 -16.48 5.57 -9.81
N ALA A 116 -17.29 6.01 -8.84
CA ALA A 116 -16.82 6.87 -7.76
C ALA A 116 -15.87 6.17 -6.79
N GLU A 117 -16.11 4.89 -6.51
CA GLU A 117 -15.42 4.16 -5.43
C GLU A 117 -14.43 3.10 -5.93
N ASN A 118 -14.54 2.63 -7.18
CA ASN A 118 -13.61 1.67 -7.77
C ASN A 118 -12.76 2.28 -8.90
N GLU A 119 -13.38 2.85 -9.94
CA GLU A 119 -12.60 3.38 -11.08
C GLU A 119 -11.72 4.58 -10.69
N GLN A 120 -12.20 5.43 -9.78
CA GLN A 120 -11.45 6.58 -9.29
C GLN A 120 -10.52 6.27 -8.10
N LEU A 121 -10.45 5.01 -7.66
CA LEU A 121 -9.59 4.61 -6.57
C LEU A 121 -8.11 4.76 -6.95
N ALA A 122 -7.28 5.16 -5.99
CA ALA A 122 -5.87 5.47 -6.21
C ALA A 122 -4.99 4.95 -5.06
N PHE A 123 -4.28 3.86 -5.30
CA PHE A 123 -3.28 3.32 -4.38
C PHE A 123 -1.88 3.78 -4.76
N CYS A 124 -1.06 4.22 -3.81
CA CYS A 124 0.32 4.64 -4.09
C CYS A 124 1.27 4.11 -3.02
N PRO A 125 2.32 3.35 -3.38
CA PRO A 125 3.31 2.87 -2.41
C PRO A 125 4.03 3.97 -1.63
N ALA A 126 4.02 5.22 -2.12
CA ALA A 126 4.57 6.35 -1.38
C ALA A 126 3.74 6.74 -0.14
N ILE A 127 2.46 6.36 -0.09
CA ILE A 127 1.58 6.70 1.03
C ILE A 127 1.83 5.67 2.14
N ILE A 128 2.78 5.99 3.01
CA ILE A 128 3.16 5.21 4.20
C ILE A 128 2.75 5.95 5.47
N VAL A 129 2.78 5.23 6.60
CA VAL A 129 2.50 5.76 7.94
C VAL A 129 3.71 5.58 8.84
N PRO A 130 3.89 6.40 9.90
CA PRO A 130 4.96 6.22 10.86
C PRO A 130 5.06 4.77 11.37
N GLY A 131 6.28 4.23 11.32
CA GLY A 131 6.57 2.83 11.66
C GLY A 131 6.70 1.90 10.46
N VAL A 132 6.27 2.32 9.27
CA VAL A 132 6.54 1.63 7.99
C VAL A 132 7.31 2.58 7.08
N TYR A 133 8.38 2.11 6.46
CA TYR A 133 9.22 2.89 5.54
C TYR A 133 9.67 2.05 4.34
N TYR A 134 10.30 2.68 3.37
CA TYR A 134 10.79 2.01 2.16
C TYR A 134 12.07 1.22 2.44
N SER A 135 12.34 0.21 1.62
CA SER A 135 13.65 -0.42 1.48
C SER A 135 14.34 0.09 0.22
N ASP A 136 15.55 -0.41 -0.06
CA ASP A 136 16.31 -0.07 -1.28
C ASP A 136 15.98 -0.96 -2.49
N ASP A 137 14.89 -1.74 -2.41
CA ASP A 137 14.33 -2.46 -3.57
C ASP A 137 14.08 -1.49 -4.74
N LYS A 138 14.81 -1.71 -5.84
CA LYS A 138 14.83 -0.80 -6.99
C LYS A 138 13.47 -0.65 -7.66
N LEU A 139 12.65 -1.71 -7.66
CA LEU A 139 11.31 -1.64 -8.21
C LEU A 139 10.41 -0.83 -7.28
N LEU A 140 10.49 -1.06 -5.96
CA LEU A 140 9.75 -0.26 -4.98
C LEU A 140 10.08 1.23 -5.11
N GLN A 141 11.36 1.59 -5.19
CA GLN A 141 11.81 2.98 -5.35
C GLN A 141 11.19 3.66 -6.57
N THR A 142 11.05 2.96 -7.69
CA THR A 142 10.39 3.48 -8.90
C THR A 142 8.88 3.66 -8.68
N ARG A 143 8.24 2.70 -8.00
CA ARG A 143 6.79 2.74 -7.72
C ARG A 143 6.41 3.86 -6.74
N VAL A 144 7.28 4.23 -5.81
CA VAL A 144 7.08 5.38 -4.91
C VAL A 144 6.85 6.68 -5.71
N PHE A 145 7.51 6.85 -6.84
CA PHE A 145 7.25 7.99 -7.73
C PHE A 145 6.05 7.75 -8.67
N SER A 146 6.10 6.64 -9.42
CA SER A 146 5.28 6.43 -10.62
C SER A 146 3.76 6.46 -10.37
N TYR A 147 3.29 5.94 -9.23
CA TYR A 147 1.85 5.86 -8.95
C TYR A 147 1.23 7.24 -8.75
N ALA A 148 1.87 8.11 -7.95
CA ALA A 148 1.36 9.45 -7.74
C ALA A 148 1.41 10.28 -9.03
N ASP A 149 2.43 10.07 -9.87
CA ASP A 149 2.56 10.72 -11.17
C ASP A 149 1.39 10.36 -12.10
N THR A 150 1.14 9.07 -12.33
CA THR A 150 0.02 8.64 -13.18
C THR A 150 -1.34 9.01 -12.59
N GLN A 151 -1.48 9.09 -11.26
CA GLN A 151 -2.74 9.48 -10.62
C GLN A 151 -3.08 10.95 -10.89
N ARG A 152 -2.08 11.84 -10.86
CA ARG A 152 -2.27 13.26 -11.23
C ARG A 152 -2.72 13.41 -12.67
N HIS A 153 -2.20 12.57 -13.58
CA HIS A 153 -2.65 12.55 -14.98
C HIS A 153 -4.06 11.97 -15.13
N ARG A 154 -4.33 10.80 -14.54
CA ARG A 154 -5.57 10.04 -14.72
C ARG A 154 -6.78 10.68 -14.03
N LEU A 155 -6.60 11.21 -12.83
CA LEU A 155 -7.68 11.70 -11.95
C LEU A 155 -7.60 13.20 -11.66
N GLY A 156 -6.50 13.85 -12.04
CA GLY A 156 -6.25 15.26 -11.76
C GLY A 156 -5.39 15.48 -10.51
N PRO A 157 -4.87 16.71 -10.33
CA PRO A 157 -3.94 17.05 -9.25
C PRO A 157 -4.54 16.90 -7.85
N ASN A 158 -5.86 17.04 -7.72
CA ASN A 158 -6.60 16.97 -6.46
C ASN A 158 -7.27 15.60 -6.22
N TYR A 159 -6.79 14.51 -6.83
CA TYR A 159 -7.40 13.17 -6.70
C TYR A 159 -7.52 12.65 -5.26
N LEU A 160 -6.67 13.12 -4.34
CA LEU A 160 -6.74 12.81 -2.91
C LEU A 160 -7.93 13.49 -2.20
N GLN A 161 -8.63 14.42 -2.84
CA GLN A 161 -9.88 14.98 -2.31
C GLN A 161 -11.09 14.07 -2.60
N LEU A 162 -10.98 13.15 -3.58
CA LEU A 162 -12.07 12.23 -3.91
C LEU A 162 -12.43 11.37 -2.67
N PRO A 163 -13.72 11.17 -2.33
CA PRO A 163 -14.12 10.53 -1.08
C PRO A 163 -13.49 9.15 -0.82
N ALA A 164 -13.25 8.36 -1.86
CA ALA A 164 -12.62 7.04 -1.77
C ALA A 164 -11.10 7.11 -1.45
N ASN A 165 -10.43 8.19 -1.86
CA ASN A 165 -8.99 8.40 -1.69
C ASN A 165 -8.66 9.31 -0.50
N ALA A 166 -9.63 10.09 -0.02
CA ALA A 166 -9.43 11.06 1.04
C ALA A 166 -9.07 10.38 2.37
N PRO A 167 -8.03 10.88 3.09
CA PRO A 167 -7.65 10.35 4.38
C PRO A 167 -8.81 10.46 5.37
N LYS A 168 -8.97 9.44 6.23
CA LYS A 168 -10.01 9.40 7.28
C LYS A 168 -9.53 9.95 8.62
N CYS A 169 -8.38 10.62 8.63
CA CYS A 169 -7.79 11.29 9.77
C CYS A 169 -7.65 12.80 9.50
N ALA A 170 -7.44 13.56 10.58
CA ALA A 170 -7.10 14.97 10.46
C ALA A 170 -5.80 15.13 9.66
N HIS A 171 -5.81 16.06 8.71
CA HIS A 171 -4.66 16.38 7.88
C HIS A 171 -4.62 17.89 7.64
N HIS A 172 -3.41 18.43 7.53
CA HIS A 172 -3.17 19.83 7.23
C HIS A 172 -1.95 19.93 6.31
N ASN A 173 -2.10 20.59 5.16
CA ASN A 173 -1.03 20.78 4.20
C ASN A 173 -1.16 22.14 3.50
N ASN A 174 -0.07 22.58 2.89
CA ASN A 174 0.00 23.83 2.13
C ASN A 174 -0.18 23.58 0.62
N HIS A 175 -0.99 22.60 0.22
CA HIS A 175 -1.37 22.44 -1.18
C HIS A 175 -2.56 23.33 -1.49
N HIS A 176 -2.37 24.32 -2.37
CA HIS A 176 -3.40 25.25 -2.80
C HIS A 176 -3.75 25.03 -4.27
N ASP A 177 -4.96 25.45 -4.65
CA ASP A 177 -5.45 25.50 -6.03
C ASP A 177 -5.46 24.14 -6.77
N GLY A 178 -5.27 24.15 -8.08
CA GLY A 178 -5.34 22.98 -8.96
C GLY A 178 -6.76 22.68 -9.47
N PHE A 179 -6.83 21.95 -10.58
CA PHE A 179 -8.11 21.56 -11.19
C PHE A 179 -8.98 20.77 -10.19
N MET A 180 -10.28 21.08 -10.15
CA MET A 180 -11.26 20.45 -9.26
C MET A 180 -10.89 20.51 -7.78
N ASN A 181 -10.25 21.60 -7.32
CA ASN A 181 -10.14 21.88 -5.90
C ASN A 181 -11.49 22.34 -5.37
N PHE A 182 -12.10 21.57 -4.46
CA PHE A 182 -13.37 21.90 -3.82
C PHE A 182 -13.24 22.04 -2.30
N MET A 183 -12.01 22.10 -1.78
CA MET A 183 -11.76 22.41 -0.39
C MET A 183 -12.07 23.88 -0.11
N HIS A 184 -12.88 24.13 0.91
CA HIS A 184 -13.06 25.47 1.44
C HIS A 184 -11.82 25.83 2.27
N ARG A 185 -11.17 26.95 1.95
CA ARG A 185 -10.07 27.54 2.71
C ARG A 185 -10.33 29.03 2.89
N ASP A 186 -10.05 29.54 4.08
CA ASP A 186 -10.06 30.98 4.35
C ASP A 186 -8.75 31.62 3.83
N GLU A 187 -8.53 32.93 4.05
CA GLU A 187 -7.26 33.62 3.76
C GLU A 187 -6.13 33.14 4.70
N GLU A 188 -5.76 31.87 4.57
CA GLU A 188 -4.72 31.19 5.32
C GLU A 188 -3.33 31.49 4.75
N VAL A 189 -2.31 31.40 5.61
CA VAL A 189 -0.91 31.50 5.18
C VAL A 189 -0.55 30.25 4.37
N ASN A 190 -0.12 30.42 3.11
CA ASN A 190 0.18 29.32 2.20
C ASN A 190 1.67 28.88 2.17
N TYR A 191 2.49 29.35 3.11
CA TYR A 191 3.92 29.05 3.19
C TYR A 191 4.36 28.67 4.61
N PHE A 192 5.41 27.87 4.72
CA PHE A 192 5.99 27.46 6.00
C PHE A 192 7.53 27.52 5.94
N PRO A 193 8.23 28.05 6.95
CA PRO A 193 7.70 28.61 8.20
C PRO A 193 7.13 30.02 8.06
N SER A 194 6.18 30.39 8.93
CA SER A 194 5.59 31.73 9.00
C SER A 194 5.47 32.22 10.44
N ARG A 195 5.46 33.54 10.63
CA ARG A 195 5.20 34.19 11.93
C ARG A 195 3.71 34.39 12.21
N TYR A 196 2.88 34.30 11.18
CA TYR A 196 1.44 34.56 11.24
C TYR A 196 0.60 33.28 11.31
N ASP A 197 1.26 32.12 11.18
CA ASP A 197 0.62 30.81 11.21
C ASP A 197 1.28 29.94 12.30
N PRO A 198 0.51 29.43 13.29
CA PRO A 198 1.03 28.60 14.36
C PRO A 198 1.31 27.13 13.95
N VAL A 199 1.10 26.74 12.68
CA VAL A 199 1.39 25.40 12.17
C VAL A 199 2.83 24.98 12.52
N ARG A 200 3.01 23.68 12.79
CA ARG A 200 4.29 23.07 13.14
C ARG A 200 4.47 21.80 12.33
N HIS A 201 5.72 21.39 12.15
CA HIS A 201 5.99 20.04 11.66
C HIS A 201 5.33 19.01 12.58
N ALA A 202 4.86 17.92 11.97
CA ALA A 202 4.46 16.73 12.71
C ALA A 202 5.62 16.24 13.60
N GLU A 203 5.27 15.50 14.65
CA GLU A 203 6.25 14.87 15.53
C GLU A 203 7.24 14.05 14.71
N LYS A 204 8.54 14.27 14.95
CA LYS A 204 9.59 13.51 14.29
C LYS A 204 9.56 12.09 14.85
N VAL A 205 9.24 11.14 14.00
CA VAL A 205 9.45 9.73 14.30
C VAL A 205 10.87 9.33 13.90
N PRO A 206 11.51 8.41 14.64
CA PRO A 206 12.82 7.92 14.27
C PRO A 206 12.80 7.36 12.85
N VAL A 207 13.73 7.82 12.01
CA VAL A 207 14.07 7.17 10.74
C VAL A 207 15.57 6.94 10.81
N PRO A 208 16.04 5.67 10.83
CA PRO A 208 17.45 5.40 10.99
C PRO A 208 18.24 5.99 9.81
N PRO A 209 19.43 6.56 10.08
CA PRO A 209 20.27 7.11 9.03
C PRO A 209 20.68 6.00 8.06
N ARG A 210 20.62 6.30 6.76
CA ARG A 210 21.04 5.37 5.71
C ARG A 210 22.57 5.36 5.64
N ILE A 211 23.19 4.21 5.85
CA ILE A 211 24.60 4.00 5.57
C ILE A 211 24.69 3.52 4.12
N LEU A 212 25.27 4.33 3.25
CA LEU A 212 25.54 3.97 1.85
C LEU A 212 26.99 3.49 1.76
N GLY A 213 27.17 2.21 1.48
CA GLY A 213 28.46 1.65 1.05
C GLY A 213 28.57 1.70 -0.47
N GLY A 214 29.77 1.96 -0.97
CA GLY A 214 30.09 1.81 -2.39
C GLY A 214 31.53 1.35 -2.52
N GLU A 215 31.77 0.29 -3.29
CA GLU A 215 33.09 -0.02 -3.80
C GLU A 215 33.36 0.89 -5.01
N ALA A 216 34.53 1.52 -5.02
CA ALA A 216 34.97 2.42 -6.08
C ALA A 216 35.40 1.67 -7.34
#